data_AF-A0A8C6PMR3-F1
#
_entry.id   AF-A0A8C6PMR3-F1
#
_cell.length_a   1.000
_cell.length_b   1.000
_cell.length_c   1.000
_cell.angle_alpha   90.00
_cell.angle_beta   90.00
_cell.angle_gamma   90.00
#
_symmetry.space_group_name_H-M   'P 1'
#
loop_
_entity.id
_entity.type
_entity.pdbx_description
1 polymer ?
#
loop_
_entity_poly.entity_id
_entity_poly.type
_entity_poly.pdbx_seq_one_letter_code
_entity_poly.pdbx_strand_id
1 'polypeptide(L)'
;MSKTAAKKLHWCSKVQDSFVPLLGASGELGISVGGGADYGEFPFVTSAPGGGLTVGDIVLEIGGTPVLGMTLGDVRGVLSSCPHPIRIKTVTSGSALCKDLRLYLSKCFTPGSVDSQLQQVIRENLYLRAVPCKSL
;
A
#
# COMPACT_ATOMS: atom_id res chain seq x y z
N MET A 1 -5.36 -33.50 -22.18
CA MET A 1 -4.98 -32.08 -22.10
C MET A 1 -5.06 -31.64 -20.64
N SER A 2 -3.95 -31.66 -19.90
CA SER A 2 -3.93 -31.31 -18.47
C SER A 2 -3.98 -29.79 -18.32
N LYS A 3 -5.07 -29.24 -17.76
CA LYS A 3 -5.11 -27.85 -17.32
C LYS A 3 -4.21 -27.75 -16.09
N THR A 4 -2.97 -27.32 -16.28
CA THR A 4 -2.10 -26.94 -15.17
C THR A 4 -2.74 -25.75 -14.47
N ALA A 5 -3.43 -26.00 -13.35
CA ALA A 5 -3.88 -24.95 -12.46
C ALA A 5 -2.64 -24.24 -11.94
N ALA A 6 -2.35 -23.05 -12.48
CA ALA A 6 -1.29 -22.21 -11.96
C ALA A 6 -1.55 -22.01 -10.46
N LYS A 7 -0.66 -22.55 -9.61
CA LYS A 7 -0.71 -22.28 -8.16
C LYS A 7 -0.70 -20.77 -8.00
N LYS A 8 -1.81 -20.21 -7.51
CA LYS A 8 -1.89 -18.77 -7.22
C LYS A 8 -0.88 -18.46 -6.12
N LEU A 9 0.24 -17.87 -6.51
CA LEU A 9 1.25 -17.39 -5.58
C LEU A 9 0.67 -16.31 -4.67
N HIS A 10 1.10 -16.31 -3.41
CA HIS A 10 0.74 -15.30 -2.42
C HIS A 10 1.21 -13.91 -2.87
N TRP A 11 0.53 -12.84 -2.44
CA TRP A 11 0.88 -11.49 -2.89
C TRP A 11 2.29 -11.08 -2.43
N CYS A 12 2.81 -11.63 -1.33
CA CYS A 12 4.14 -11.31 -0.82
C CYS A 12 5.26 -11.67 -1.80
N SER A 13 5.06 -12.70 -2.63
CA SER A 13 6.03 -13.10 -3.65
C SER A 13 6.00 -12.22 -4.90
N LYS A 14 5.10 -11.25 -4.95
CA LYS A 14 4.90 -10.34 -6.09
C LYS A 14 5.24 -8.89 -5.76
N VAL A 15 5.72 -8.65 -4.54
CA VAL A 15 6.13 -7.32 -4.10
C VAL A 15 7.27 -6.83 -4.99
N GLN A 16 7.11 -5.62 -5.51
CA GLN A 16 8.12 -4.90 -6.27
C GLN A 16 8.72 -3.82 -5.37
N ASP A 17 10.03 -3.63 -5.49
CA ASP A 17 10.78 -2.58 -4.79
C ASP A 17 11.29 -1.60 -5.86
N SER A 18 10.87 -0.35 -5.75
CA SER A 18 11.11 0.68 -6.75
C SER A 18 11.59 1.97 -6.09
N PHE A 19 12.31 2.80 -6.86
CA PHE A 19 12.79 4.10 -6.41
C PHE A 19 12.08 5.22 -7.18
N VAL A 20 11.44 6.12 -6.46
CA VAL A 20 10.77 7.29 -7.04
C VAL A 20 11.69 8.50 -6.96
N PRO A 21 12.09 9.09 -8.11
CA PRO A 21 12.91 10.29 -8.14
C PRO A 21 12.06 11.55 -7.87
N LEU A 22 12.75 12.65 -7.55
CA LEU A 22 12.19 13.99 -7.77
C LEU A 22 12.17 14.28 -9.26
N LEU A 23 11.08 14.89 -9.72
CA LEU A 23 10.92 15.34 -11.10
C LEU A 23 11.12 16.84 -11.21
N GLY A 24 11.86 17.21 -12.27
CA GLY A 24 12.09 18.59 -12.66
C GLY A 24 12.88 19.41 -11.65
N ALA A 25 13.12 20.67 -12.01
CA ALA A 25 13.71 21.66 -11.09
C ALA A 25 12.71 22.14 -10.02
N SER A 26 11.42 21.84 -10.19
CA SER A 26 10.34 22.21 -9.24
C SER A 26 10.21 21.28 -8.05
N GLY A 27 10.87 20.10 -8.06
CA GLY A 27 10.78 19.14 -6.96
C GLY A 27 9.44 18.40 -6.90
N GLU A 28 8.78 18.20 -8.05
CA GLU A 28 7.55 17.42 -8.12
C GLU A 28 7.81 15.94 -7.82
N LEU A 29 6.87 15.29 -7.15
CA LEU A 29 7.00 13.87 -6.81
C LEU A 29 6.77 13.02 -8.07
N GLY A 30 7.66 12.05 -8.33
CA GLY A 30 7.52 11.12 -9.46
C GLY A 30 6.35 10.13 -9.37
N ILE A 31 5.46 10.31 -8.40
CA ILE A 31 4.33 9.43 -8.09
C ILE A 31 3.16 10.25 -7.53
N SER A 32 1.94 9.82 -7.83
CA SER A 32 0.71 10.22 -7.14
C SER A 32 -0.02 9.00 -6.58
N VAL A 33 -0.67 9.19 -5.43
CA VAL A 33 -1.41 8.14 -4.71
C VAL A 33 -2.87 8.55 -4.49
N GLY A 34 -3.75 7.54 -4.48
CA GLY A 34 -5.17 7.60 -4.13
C GLY A 34 -5.58 6.46 -3.20
N GLY A 35 -6.88 6.34 -2.92
CA GLY A 35 -7.41 5.40 -1.92
C GLY A 35 -7.11 5.88 -0.50
N GLY A 36 -6.92 4.97 0.45
CA GLY A 36 -6.68 5.29 1.86
C GLY A 36 -7.80 4.80 2.76
N ALA A 37 -7.50 4.68 4.04
CA ALA A 37 -8.44 4.15 5.03
C ALA A 37 -9.77 4.92 5.12
N ASP A 38 -9.71 6.23 4.91
CA ASP A 38 -10.84 7.16 4.83
C ASP A 38 -11.78 6.88 3.63
N TYR A 39 -11.30 6.16 2.63
CA TYR A 39 -12.09 5.66 1.49
C TYR A 39 -12.47 4.19 1.62
N GLY A 40 -12.01 3.51 2.68
CA GLY A 40 -12.18 2.07 2.84
C GLY A 40 -11.38 1.25 1.82
N GLU A 41 -10.27 1.80 1.30
CA GLU A 41 -9.40 1.17 0.31
C GLU A 41 -7.93 1.21 0.75
N PHE A 42 -7.11 0.31 0.24
CA PHE A 42 -5.66 0.44 0.34
C PHE A 42 -5.16 1.62 -0.49
N PRO A 43 -4.06 2.29 -0.06
CA PRO A 43 -3.41 3.28 -0.91
C PRO A 43 -2.90 2.62 -2.19
N PHE A 44 -3.10 3.29 -3.32
CA PHE A 44 -2.67 2.79 -4.63
C PHE A 44 -2.10 3.88 -5.53
N VAL A 45 -1.25 3.48 -6.48
CA VAL A 45 -0.64 4.39 -7.46
C VAL A 45 -1.70 4.89 -8.43
N THR A 46 -1.86 6.21 -8.54
CA THR A 46 -2.77 6.86 -9.51
C THR A 46 -2.02 7.42 -10.71
N SER A 47 -0.75 7.79 -10.52
CA SER A 47 0.15 8.26 -11.58
C SER A 47 1.60 7.98 -11.18
N ALA A 48 2.46 7.69 -12.16
CA ALA A 48 3.88 7.43 -11.94
C ALA A 48 4.73 8.03 -13.08
N PRO A 49 4.77 9.37 -13.21
CA PRO A 49 5.53 10.03 -14.27
C PRO A 49 7.04 9.76 -14.18
N GLY A 50 7.56 9.42 -13.00
CA GLY A 50 8.96 9.03 -12.81
C GLY A 50 9.31 7.62 -13.29
N GLY A 51 8.33 6.86 -13.79
CA GLY A 51 8.50 5.46 -14.19
C GLY A 51 8.70 4.51 -13.00
N GLY A 52 8.90 3.22 -13.29
CA GLY A 52 9.23 2.21 -12.29
C GLY A 52 8.08 1.75 -11.37
N LEU A 53 6.88 2.31 -11.52
CA LEU A 53 5.68 1.92 -10.80
C LEU A 53 4.51 1.73 -11.76
N THR A 54 3.61 0.79 -11.45
CA THR A 54 2.43 0.52 -12.27
C THR A 54 1.21 1.21 -11.66
N VAL A 55 0.46 1.95 -12.48
CA VAL A 55 -0.81 2.56 -12.06
C VAL A 55 -1.77 1.46 -11.62
N GLY A 56 -2.36 1.64 -10.45
CA GLY A 56 -3.26 0.70 -9.81
C GLY A 56 -2.60 -0.31 -8.87
N ASP A 57 -1.26 -0.35 -8.80
CA ASP A 57 -0.58 -1.13 -7.76
C ASP A 57 -0.90 -0.60 -6.37
N ILE A 58 -1.02 -1.51 -5.41
CA ILE A 58 -1.19 -1.19 -3.99
C ILE A 58 0.16 -0.79 -3.42
N VAL A 59 0.20 0.32 -2.69
CA VAL A 59 1.39 0.82 -2.02
C VAL A 59 1.49 0.22 -0.63
N LEU A 60 2.52 -0.58 -0.37
CA LEU A 60 2.71 -1.28 0.90
C LEU A 60 3.54 -0.45 1.88
N GLU A 61 4.62 0.15 1.39
CA GLU A 61 5.64 0.84 2.19
C GLU A 61 6.19 2.03 1.41
N ILE A 62 6.43 3.15 2.09
CA ILE A 62 7.05 4.36 1.55
C ILE A 62 8.20 4.75 2.48
N GLY A 63 9.43 4.79 1.98
CA GLY A 63 10.61 5.19 2.74
C GLY A 63 10.85 4.36 4.01
N GLY A 64 10.49 3.07 4.01
CA GLY A 64 10.56 2.21 5.20
C GLY A 64 9.31 2.25 6.09
N THR A 65 8.36 3.14 5.83
CA THR A 65 7.13 3.27 6.62
C THR A 65 5.99 2.44 6.02
N PRO A 66 5.40 1.47 6.74
CA PRO A 66 4.22 0.74 6.27
C PRO A 66 3.00 1.66 6.18
N VAL A 67 2.38 1.76 5.01
CA VAL A 67 1.31 2.75 4.75
C VAL A 67 -0.10 2.17 4.67
N LEU A 68 -0.26 0.85 4.71
CA LEU A 68 -1.59 0.25 4.72
C LEU A 68 -2.34 0.59 6.01
N GLY A 69 -3.61 0.96 5.88
CA GLY A 69 -4.44 1.41 7.00
C GLY A 69 -4.27 2.89 7.37
N MET A 70 -3.40 3.64 6.69
CA MET A 70 -3.30 5.09 6.85
C MET A 70 -4.35 5.83 6.00
N THR A 71 -4.72 7.05 6.41
CA THR A 71 -5.57 7.94 5.59
C THR A 71 -4.82 8.44 4.36
N LEU A 72 -5.51 8.86 3.30
CA LEU A 72 -4.86 9.43 2.13
C LEU A 72 -3.94 10.62 2.47
N GLY A 73 -4.40 11.47 3.40
CA GLY A 73 -3.63 12.62 3.88
C GLY A 73 -2.33 12.20 4.55
N ASP A 74 -2.37 11.19 5.42
CA ASP A 74 -1.18 10.66 6.07
C ASP A 74 -0.20 10.04 5.06
N VAL A 75 -0.70 9.26 4.08
CA VAL A 75 0.16 8.64 3.05
C VAL A 75 0.89 9.71 2.23
N ARG A 76 0.19 10.80 1.86
CA ARG A 76 0.81 11.96 1.17
C ARG A 76 1.80 12.70 2.06
N GLY A 77 1.52 12.79 3.36
CA GLY A 77 2.45 13.34 4.35
C GLY A 77 3.75 12.54 4.41
N VAL A 78 3.67 11.21 4.50
CA VAL A 78 4.84 10.32 4.47
C VAL A 78 5.63 10.54 3.16
N LEU A 79 4.95 10.49 2.02
CA LEU A 79 5.57 10.69 0.70
C LEU A 79 6.35 12.01 0.61
N SER A 80 5.80 13.10 1.14
CA SER A 80 6.43 14.43 1.09
C SER A 80 7.59 14.59 2.08
N SER A 81 7.64 13.76 3.13
CA SER A 81 8.66 13.80 4.18
C SER A 81 9.89 12.94 3.89
N CYS A 82 9.80 12.00 2.93
CA CYS A 82 10.88 11.08 2.65
C CYS A 82 12.04 11.75 1.89
N PRO A 83 13.30 11.42 2.23
CA PRO A 83 14.44 11.83 1.41
C PRO A 83 14.40 11.11 0.06
N HIS A 84 14.91 11.79 -0.97
CA HIS A 84 14.88 11.30 -2.34
C HIS A 84 16.22 10.66 -2.75
N PRO A 85 16.21 9.63 -3.62
CA PRO A 85 15.02 8.98 -4.19
C PRO A 85 14.25 8.15 -3.14
N ILE A 86 12.92 8.20 -3.21
CA ILE A 86 12.06 7.52 -2.23
C ILE A 86 11.96 6.04 -2.60
N ARG A 87 12.35 5.16 -1.68
CA ARG A 87 12.11 3.72 -1.84
C ARG A 87 10.64 3.39 -1.56
N ILE A 88 9.97 2.74 -2.49
CA ILE A 88 8.56 2.37 -2.38
C ILE A 88 8.40 0.89 -2.70
N LYS A 89 7.65 0.18 -1.85
CA LYS A 89 7.22 -1.19 -2.13
C LYS A 89 5.79 -1.21 -2.59
N THR A 90 5.54 -1.86 -3.73
CA THR A 90 4.20 -2.02 -4.29
C THR A 90 3.89 -3.48 -4.60
N VAL A 91 2.60 -3.77 -4.80
CA VAL A 91 2.17 -5.06 -5.34
C VAL A 91 0.99 -4.85 -6.27
N THR A 92 0.97 -5.58 -7.39
CA THR A 92 -0.13 -5.51 -8.35
C THR A 92 -1.44 -5.95 -7.72
N SER A 93 -2.42 -5.06 -7.76
CA SER A 93 -3.78 -5.34 -7.33
C SER A 93 -4.38 -6.47 -8.17
N GLY A 94 -5.04 -7.43 -7.52
CA GLY A 94 -5.68 -8.54 -8.21
C GLY A 94 -6.25 -9.57 -7.25
N SER A 95 -6.35 -10.83 -7.69
CA SER A 95 -6.98 -11.88 -6.89
C SER A 95 -6.22 -12.26 -5.61
N ALA A 96 -4.92 -11.90 -5.52
CA ALA A 96 -4.09 -12.19 -4.36
C ALA A 96 -4.18 -11.10 -3.28
N LEU A 97 -4.28 -9.84 -3.69
CA LEU A 97 -4.55 -8.68 -2.83
C LEU A 97 -5.37 -7.67 -3.63
N CYS A 98 -6.62 -7.43 -3.23
CA CYS A 98 -7.48 -6.42 -3.84
C CYS A 98 -7.40 -5.11 -3.07
N LYS A 99 -7.78 -3.99 -3.71
CA LYS A 99 -7.77 -2.66 -3.08
C LYS A 99 -8.77 -2.49 -1.95
N ASP A 100 -9.79 -3.34 -1.84
CA ASP A 100 -10.81 -3.22 -0.79
C ASP A 100 -10.23 -3.61 0.59
N LEU A 101 -9.95 -2.58 1.40
CA LEU A 101 -9.41 -2.70 2.74
C LEU A 101 -10.39 -3.37 3.70
N ARG A 102 -11.69 -3.04 3.59
CA ARG A 102 -12.73 -3.58 4.46
C ARG A 102 -12.89 -5.07 4.23
N LEU A 103 -12.90 -5.50 2.97
CA LEU A 103 -12.92 -6.91 2.58
C LEU A 103 -11.67 -7.65 3.05
N TYR A 104 -10.49 -7.02 3.01
CA TYR A 104 -9.27 -7.66 3.51
C TYR A 104 -9.32 -7.86 5.04
N LEU A 105 -9.81 -6.86 5.78
CA LEU A 105 -9.94 -6.91 7.24
C LEU A 105 -11.03 -7.86 7.74
N SER A 106 -12.06 -8.14 6.93
CA SER A 106 -13.11 -9.08 7.29
C SER A 106 -12.71 -10.56 7.16
N LYS A 107 -11.56 -10.85 6.53
CA LYS A 107 -11.06 -12.22 6.36
C LYS A 107 -10.40 -12.73 7.64
N CYS A 108 -10.60 -14.01 7.94
CA CYS A 108 -9.86 -14.70 8.99
C CYS A 108 -8.64 -15.38 8.36
N PHE A 109 -7.45 -15.03 8.82
CA PHE A 109 -6.20 -15.68 8.43
C PHE A 109 -5.66 -16.54 9.56
N THR A 110 -4.90 -17.58 9.22
CA THR A 110 -4.20 -18.40 10.21
C THR A 110 -3.28 -17.52 11.06
N PRO A 111 -3.32 -17.61 12.41
CA PRO A 111 -2.44 -16.85 13.28
C PRO A 111 -0.96 -17.06 12.92
N GLY A 112 -0.20 -15.97 12.89
CA GLY A 112 1.22 -15.99 12.51
C GLY A 112 1.49 -15.98 11.00
N SER A 113 0.46 -16.13 10.16
CA SER A 113 0.60 -15.94 8.71
C SER A 113 0.94 -14.49 8.35
N VAL A 114 1.56 -14.30 7.18
CA VAL A 114 1.89 -12.97 6.64
C VAL A 114 0.66 -12.06 6.60
N ASP A 115 -0.50 -12.60 6.19
CA ASP A 115 -1.74 -11.81 6.16
C ASP A 115 -2.25 -11.42 7.55
N SER A 116 -2.15 -12.33 8.54
CA SER A 116 -2.55 -12.01 9.92
C SER A 116 -1.66 -10.92 10.53
N GLN A 117 -0.36 -10.93 10.23
CA GLN A 117 0.58 -9.89 10.63
C GLN A 117 0.28 -8.57 9.91
N LEU A 118 -0.05 -8.62 8.62
CA LEU A 118 -0.44 -7.43 7.87
C LEU A 118 -1.74 -6.82 8.41
N GLN A 119 -2.74 -7.63 8.75
CA GLN A 119 -3.97 -7.17 9.39
C GLN A 119 -3.69 -6.46 10.72
N GLN A 120 -2.70 -6.94 11.50
CA GLN A 120 -2.29 -6.27 12.73
C GLN A 120 -1.71 -4.88 12.45
N VAL A 121 -0.75 -4.78 11.52
CA VAL A 121 -0.17 -3.48 11.10
C VAL A 121 -1.24 -2.51 10.62
N ILE A 122 -2.18 -2.99 9.79
CA ILE A 122 -3.30 -2.19 9.30
C ILE A 122 -4.15 -1.68 10.46
N ARG A 123 -4.50 -2.54 11.42
CA ARG A 123 -5.30 -2.17 12.59
C ARG A 123 -4.59 -1.13 13.45
N GLU A 124 -3.29 -1.30 13.70
CA GLU A 124 -2.47 -0.33 14.44
C GLU A 124 -2.47 1.05 13.76
N ASN A 125 -2.24 1.11 12.45
CA ASN A 125 -2.31 2.35 11.68
C ASN A 125 -3.69 3.00 11.73
N LEU A 126 -4.76 2.20 11.63
CA LEU A 126 -6.14 2.70 11.75
C LEU A 126 -6.41 3.31 13.12
N TYR A 127 -6.01 2.65 14.21
CA TYR A 127 -6.23 3.15 15.57
C TYR A 127 -5.49 4.46 15.84
N LEU A 128 -4.28 4.62 15.30
CA LEU A 128 -3.47 5.81 15.53
C LEU A 128 -3.93 7.03 14.74
N ARG A 129 -4.56 6.83 13.58
CA ARG A 129 -4.72 7.90 12.57
C ARG A 129 -6.12 8.05 12.00
N ALA A 130 -6.86 6.96 11.84
CA ALA A 130 -8.15 6.94 11.16
C ALA A 130 -9.33 6.90 12.13
N VAL A 131 -9.13 6.37 13.34
CA VAL A 131 -10.14 6.41 14.41
C VAL A 131 -9.82 7.61 15.29
N PRO A 132 -10.63 8.69 15.29
CA PRO A 132 -10.49 9.70 16.31
C PRO A 132 -10.68 9.02 17.66
N CYS A 133 -9.64 9.00 18.49
CA CYS A 133 -9.77 8.69 19.90
C CYS A 133 -10.75 9.71 20.47
N LYS A 134 -12.04 9.36 20.54
CA LYS A 134 -12.95 9.98 21.49
C LYS A 134 -12.52 9.45 22.85
N SER A 135 -11.50 10.07 23.41
CA SER A 135 -11.20 9.98 24.83
C SER A 135 -12.49 10.41 25.55
N LEU A 136 -13.16 9.45 26.18
CA LEU A 136 -14.17 9.72 27.20
C LEU A 136 -13.49 10.32 28.44
#